data_AF-A0A948BCC2-F1
#
_entry.id   AF-A0A948BCC2-F1
#
_cell.length_a   1.000
_cell.length_b   1.000
_cell.length_c   1.000
_cell.angle_alpha   90.00
_cell.angle_beta   90.00
_cell.angle_gamma   90.00
#
_symmetry.space_group_name_H-M   'P 1'
#
loop_
_entity.id
_entity.type
_entity.pdbx_description
1 polymer ?
#
loop_
_entity_poly.entity_id
_entity_poly.type
_entity_poly.pdbx_seq_one_letter_code
_entity_poly.pdbx_strand_id
1 'polypeptide(L)'
;MRKLLPWLKSILHSLVEWRLFFLGFLVVAAPAGFIVFVGAGEAAIRITGMVLQLLGIGTVAWGIHTTRKEFGHPSAFAVWRKRLNRFPPFVGRVATGSAHITLPAMTVSARGYGSIGAGANPTIDARVQALEENLKLVNDRVSQIQNEMDQEFRKQSNALKQEQQVRSDEDQHIRAKIESTETGGLHISAMGALWLAVGVIMSAIPSELAMWLK
;
A
#
# COMPACT_ATOMS: atom_id res chain seq x y z
N MET A 1 6.75 -25.59 17.30
CA MET A 1 5.99 -25.47 16.02
C MET A 1 5.98 -24.05 15.40
N ARG A 2 6.14 -22.94 16.15
CA ARG A 2 6.11 -21.57 15.60
C ARG A 2 7.22 -21.18 14.60
N LYS A 3 8.34 -21.91 14.53
CA LYS A 3 9.46 -21.62 13.61
C LYS A 3 9.35 -22.30 12.22
N LEU A 4 8.40 -23.22 12.03
CA LEU A 4 8.25 -23.94 10.75
C LEU A 4 7.53 -23.10 9.69
N LEU A 5 6.54 -22.29 10.08
CA LEU A 5 5.82 -21.42 9.15
C LEU A 5 6.71 -20.38 8.43
N PRO A 6 7.59 -19.62 9.12
CA PRO A 6 8.46 -18.67 8.44
C PRO A 6 9.51 -19.36 7.56
N TRP A 7 10.00 -20.54 7.96
CA TRP A 7 10.92 -21.34 7.17
C TRP A 7 10.27 -21.88 5.89
N LEU A 8 9.02 -22.37 5.98
CA LEU A 8 8.27 -22.85 4.82
C LEU A 8 7.96 -21.71 3.84
N LYS A 9 7.61 -20.51 4.34
CA LYS A 9 7.42 -19.31 3.52
C LYS A 9 8.70 -18.90 2.79
N SER A 10 9.85 -19.01 3.45
CA SER A 10 11.15 -18.69 2.86
C SER A 10 11.54 -19.68 1.75
N ILE A 11 11.27 -20.97 1.94
CA ILE A 11 11.46 -21.99 0.89
C ILE A 11 10.51 -21.76 -0.29
N LEU A 12 9.25 -21.42 -0.02
CA LEU A 12 8.29 -21.10 -1.08
C LEU A 12 8.74 -19.88 -1.90
N HIS A 13 9.27 -18.85 -1.24
CA HIS A 13 9.83 -17.69 -1.90
C HIS A 13 11.04 -18.05 -2.78
N SER A 14 11.95 -18.86 -2.26
CA SER A 14 13.13 -19.33 -2.99
C SER A 14 12.76 -20.20 -4.20
N LEU A 15 11.71 -21.01 -4.10
CA LEU A 15 11.15 -21.77 -5.23
C LEU A 15 10.53 -20.87 -6.31
N VAL A 16 9.91 -19.75 -5.93
CA VAL A 16 9.36 -18.76 -6.87
C VAL A 16 10.49 -18.03 -7.61
N GLU A 17 11.58 -17.67 -6.93
CA GLU A 17 12.78 -17.10 -7.57
C GLU A 17 13.43 -18.09 -8.53
N TRP A 18 13.53 -19.37 -8.16
CA TRP A 18 14.07 -20.41 -9.04
C TRP A 18 13.21 -20.63 -10.27
N ARG A 19 11.88 -20.51 -10.15
CA ARG A 19 10.97 -20.61 -11.29
C ARG A 19 11.23 -19.53 -12.34
N LEU A 20 11.60 -18.31 -11.93
CA LEU A 20 11.99 -17.24 -12.86
C LEU A 20 13.29 -17.58 -13.60
N PHE A 21 14.27 -18.15 -12.89
CA PHE A 21 15.49 -18.65 -13.51
C PHE A 21 15.22 -19.78 -14.52
N PHE A 22 14.38 -20.75 -14.16
CA PHE A 22 13.98 -21.83 -15.07
C PHE A 22 13.24 -21.30 -16.30
N LEU A 23 12.36 -20.30 -16.12
CA LEU A 23 11.68 -19.64 -17.24
C LEU A 23 12.67 -18.95 -18.19
N GLY A 24 13.65 -18.21 -17.65
CA GLY A 24 14.71 -17.59 -18.46
C GLY A 24 15.56 -18.61 -19.22
N PHE A 25 15.93 -19.71 -18.56
CA PHE A 25 16.69 -20.78 -19.20
C PHE A 25 15.89 -21.51 -20.29
N LEU A 26 14.63 -21.86 -20.00
CA LEU A 26 13.74 -22.55 -20.93
C LEU A 26 13.49 -21.73 -22.20
N VAL A 27 13.58 -20.41 -22.11
CA VAL A 27 13.40 -19.50 -23.24
C VAL A 27 14.58 -19.46 -24.17
N VAL A 28 15.79 -19.74 -23.69
CA VAL A 28 16.95 -19.88 -24.57
C VAL A 28 17.03 -21.31 -25.09
N ALA A 29 16.77 -22.29 -24.20
CA ALA A 29 16.89 -23.71 -24.50
C ALA A 29 15.79 -24.24 -25.43
N ALA A 30 14.54 -23.80 -25.30
CA ALA A 30 13.43 -24.33 -26.10
C ALA A 30 13.49 -23.90 -27.58
N PRO A 31 13.74 -22.62 -27.92
CA PRO A 31 13.97 -22.21 -29.31
C PRO A 31 15.21 -22.87 -29.91
N ALA A 32 16.32 -22.94 -29.16
CA ALA A 32 17.53 -23.60 -29.61
C ALA A 32 17.30 -25.10 -29.88
N GLY A 33 16.62 -25.80 -28.96
CA GLY A 33 16.27 -27.21 -29.13
C GLY A 33 15.30 -27.44 -30.29
N PHE A 34 14.32 -26.56 -30.48
CA PHE A 34 13.38 -26.63 -31.61
C PHE A 34 14.10 -26.45 -32.95
N ILE A 35 15.05 -25.51 -33.05
CA ILE A 35 15.84 -25.28 -34.26
C ILE A 35 16.72 -26.50 -34.59
N VAL A 36 17.35 -27.11 -33.58
CA VAL A 36 18.16 -28.33 -33.77
C VAL A 36 17.27 -29.51 -34.20
N PHE A 37 16.04 -29.62 -33.67
CA PHE A 37 15.15 -30.75 -33.94
C PHE A 37 14.45 -30.67 -35.30
N VAL A 38 14.01 -29.48 -35.72
CA VAL A 38 13.28 -29.26 -36.99
C VAL A 38 14.24 -29.04 -38.18
N GLY A 39 15.51 -28.78 -37.89
CA GLY A 39 16.52 -28.43 -38.88
C GLY A 39 16.65 -26.91 -39.04
N ALA A 40 17.89 -26.43 -39.16
CA ALA A 40 18.26 -25.02 -39.21
C ALA A 40 17.89 -24.33 -40.55
N GLY A 41 16.65 -24.49 -40.98
CA GLY A 41 16.09 -23.76 -42.11
C GLY A 41 15.81 -22.30 -41.73
N GLU A 42 16.14 -21.37 -42.63
CA GLU A 42 15.93 -19.93 -42.44
C GLU A 42 14.48 -19.58 -42.03
N ALA A 43 13.50 -20.26 -42.64
CA ALA A 43 12.09 -20.09 -42.33
C ALA A 43 11.73 -20.51 -40.89
N ALA A 44 12.34 -21.60 -40.39
CA ALA A 44 12.10 -22.07 -39.02
C ALA A 44 12.66 -21.08 -38.00
N ILE A 45 13.89 -20.58 -38.22
CA ILE A 45 14.53 -19.57 -37.36
C ILE A 45 13.68 -18.29 -37.31
N ARG A 46 13.15 -17.85 -38.47
CA ARG A 46 12.32 -16.64 -38.56
C ARG A 46 10.98 -16.77 -37.86
N ILE A 47 10.29 -17.90 -38.03
CA ILE A 47 8.99 -18.17 -37.36
C ILE A 47 9.19 -18.27 -35.84
N THR A 48 10.21 -19.00 -35.39
CA THR A 48 10.54 -19.10 -33.96
C THR A 48 10.88 -17.74 -33.35
N GLY A 49 11.65 -16.91 -34.06
CA GLY A 49 11.95 -15.53 -33.64
C GLY A 49 10.68 -14.67 -33.52
N MET A 50 9.75 -14.73 -34.49
CA MET A 50 8.47 -14.01 -34.43
C MET A 50 7.59 -14.44 -33.25
N VAL A 51 7.49 -15.75 -32.99
CA VAL A 51 6.71 -16.26 -31.85
C VAL A 51 7.31 -15.77 -30.53
N LEU A 52 8.64 -15.79 -30.42
CA LEU A 52 9.33 -15.31 -29.21
C LEU A 52 9.13 -13.81 -28.99
N GLN A 53 9.12 -13.01 -30.06
CA GLN A 53 8.76 -11.58 -29.98
C GLN A 53 7.33 -11.39 -29.47
N LEU A 54 6.34 -12.10 -30.04
CA LEU A 54 4.95 -11.99 -29.60
C LEU A 54 4.77 -12.38 -28.13
N LEU A 55 5.45 -13.45 -27.68
CA LEU A 55 5.48 -13.83 -26.27
C LEU A 55 6.14 -12.77 -25.41
N GLY A 56 7.23 -12.16 -25.87
CA GLY A 56 7.91 -11.05 -25.18
C GLY A 56 6.99 -9.85 -25.00
N ILE A 57 6.29 -9.41 -26.05
CA ILE A 57 5.31 -8.31 -25.99
C ILE A 57 4.19 -8.67 -25.00
N GLY A 58 3.65 -9.88 -25.09
CA GLY A 58 2.60 -10.36 -24.20
C GLY A 58 3.01 -10.36 -22.73
N THR A 59 4.26 -10.71 -22.43
CA THR A 59 4.79 -10.77 -21.07
C THR A 59 5.03 -9.38 -20.49
N VAL A 60 5.56 -8.45 -21.29
CA VAL A 60 5.67 -7.03 -20.88
C VAL A 60 4.27 -6.44 -20.64
N ALA A 61 3.32 -6.70 -21.55
CA ALA A 61 1.95 -6.23 -21.41
C ALA A 61 1.27 -6.80 -20.15
N TRP A 62 1.50 -8.07 -19.84
CA TRP A 62 1.00 -8.70 -18.62
C TRP A 62 1.67 -8.18 -17.35
N GLY A 63 2.97 -7.91 -17.38
CA GLY A 63 3.70 -7.25 -16.30
C GLY A 63 3.09 -5.87 -15.99
N ILE A 64 2.93 -5.03 -17.02
CA ILE A 64 2.29 -3.70 -16.90
C ILE A 64 0.86 -3.83 -16.35
N HIS A 65 0.10 -4.85 -16.79
CA HIS A 65 -1.25 -5.09 -16.31
C HIS A 65 -1.29 -5.44 -14.82
N THR A 66 -0.36 -6.30 -14.37
CA THR A 66 -0.27 -6.75 -12.99
C THR A 66 0.13 -5.60 -12.07
N THR A 67 1.15 -4.81 -12.43
CA THR A 67 1.55 -3.62 -11.69
C THR A 67 0.41 -2.60 -11.61
N ARG A 68 -0.35 -2.36 -12.69
CA ARG A 68 -1.53 -1.47 -12.65
C ARG A 68 -2.63 -1.95 -11.71
N LYS A 69 -2.85 -3.26 -11.62
CA LYS A 69 -3.84 -3.86 -10.73
C LYS A 69 -3.46 -3.63 -9.26
N GLU A 70 -2.18 -3.74 -8.92
CA GLU A 70 -1.66 -3.48 -7.57
C GLU A 70 -1.82 -2.02 -7.14
N PHE A 71 -1.64 -1.08 -8.09
CA PHE A 71 -1.93 0.34 -7.86
C PHE A 71 -3.43 0.69 -7.89
N GLY A 72 -4.34 -0.28 -8.05
CA GLY A 72 -5.79 -0.02 -8.10
C GLY A 72 -6.23 0.81 -9.32
N HIS A 73 -5.35 0.97 -10.32
CA HIS A 73 -5.67 1.71 -11.53
C HIS A 73 -6.41 0.80 -12.51
N PRO A 74 -7.46 1.29 -13.19
CA PRO A 74 -8.14 0.52 -14.23
C PRO A 74 -7.14 0.10 -15.31
N SER A 75 -7.29 -1.13 -15.81
CA SER A 75 -6.43 -1.67 -16.87
C SER A 75 -6.38 -0.71 -18.05
N ALA A 76 -5.24 -0.63 -18.77
CA ALA A 76 -5.11 0.24 -19.94
C ALA A 76 -6.23 -0.02 -20.96
N PHE A 77 -6.68 -1.27 -21.07
CA PHE A 77 -7.85 -1.66 -21.87
C PHE A 77 -9.17 -1.11 -21.33
N ALA A 78 -9.39 -1.08 -20.01
CA ALA A 78 -10.56 -0.46 -19.41
C ALA A 78 -10.55 1.07 -19.59
N VAL A 79 -9.38 1.73 -19.49
CA VAL A 79 -9.23 3.16 -19.79
C VAL A 79 -9.49 3.43 -21.27
N TRP A 80 -8.95 2.60 -22.17
CA TRP A 80 -9.17 2.70 -23.60
C TRP A 80 -10.64 2.47 -23.96
N ARG A 81 -11.29 1.43 -23.42
CA ARG A 81 -12.72 1.15 -23.57
C ARG A 81 -13.60 2.26 -22.98
N LYS A 82 -13.21 2.83 -21.84
CA LYS A 82 -13.91 3.96 -21.22
C LYS A 82 -13.71 5.24 -22.01
N ARG A 83 -12.58 5.41 -22.70
CA ARG A 83 -12.30 6.51 -23.63
C ARG A 83 -13.07 6.35 -24.94
N LEU A 84 -13.19 5.12 -25.43
CA LEU A 84 -14.04 4.77 -26.58
C LEU A 84 -15.52 5.01 -26.26
N ASN A 85 -15.97 4.62 -25.07
CA ASN A 85 -17.33 4.89 -24.57
C ASN A 85 -17.53 6.34 -24.11
N ARG A 86 -16.48 7.17 -24.06
CA ARG A 86 -16.55 8.62 -23.81
C ARG A 86 -16.66 9.42 -25.10
N PHE A 87 -16.72 8.78 -26.27
CA PHE A 87 -17.21 9.45 -27.46
C PHE A 87 -18.63 9.97 -27.15
N PRO A 88 -18.86 11.29 -27.20
CA PRO A 88 -20.06 11.90 -26.64
C PRO A 88 -21.31 11.47 -27.41
N PRO A 89 -22.33 10.89 -26.76
CA PRO A 89 -23.70 10.99 -27.27
C PRO A 89 -24.18 12.44 -27.05
N PHE A 90 -24.90 12.95 -28.05
CA PHE A 90 -25.27 14.36 -28.27
C PHE A 90 -26.21 15.03 -27.24
N VAL A 91 -26.35 14.56 -25.99
CA VAL A 91 -27.47 15.02 -25.13
C VAL A 91 -27.09 15.24 -23.65
N GLY A 92 -27.26 16.51 -23.23
CA GLY A 92 -27.66 17.03 -21.91
C GLY A 92 -27.01 16.50 -20.61
N ARG A 93 -26.22 17.34 -19.92
CA ARG A 93 -25.71 17.07 -18.56
C ARG A 93 -26.66 17.61 -17.48
N VAL A 94 -27.03 16.77 -16.50
CA VAL A 94 -27.55 17.18 -15.19
C VAL A 94 -26.46 16.90 -14.16
N ALA A 95 -26.10 17.91 -13.36
CA ALA A 95 -25.10 17.82 -12.30
C ALA A 95 -25.81 17.75 -10.94
N THR A 96 -25.59 16.67 -10.20
CA THR A 96 -26.07 16.51 -8.81
C THR A 96 -24.87 16.60 -7.88
N GLY A 97 -24.88 17.59 -6.98
CA GLY A 97 -23.89 17.73 -5.91
C GLY A 97 -24.46 17.22 -4.60
N SER A 98 -23.67 16.49 -3.82
CA SER A 98 -23.98 16.11 -2.43
C SER A 98 -23.00 16.80 -1.49
N ALA A 99 -23.52 17.27 -0.35
CA ALA A 99 -22.75 17.84 0.74
C ALA A 99 -22.95 16.98 1.99
N HIS A 100 -21.85 16.63 2.66
CA HIS A 100 -21.84 15.98 3.97
C HIS A 100 -21.32 16.98 5.01
N ILE A 101 -22.07 17.16 6.10
CA ILE A 101 -21.67 17.93 7.27
C ILE A 101 -21.49 16.95 8.43
N THR A 102 -20.31 16.96 9.05
CA THR A 102 -19.99 16.15 10.23
C THR A 102 -19.85 17.09 11.42
N LEU A 103 -20.72 16.98 12.43
CA LEU A 103 -20.63 17.74 13.67
C LEU A 103 -19.89 16.89 14.72
N PRO A 104 -18.67 17.27 15.17
CA PRO A 104 -17.98 16.54 16.21
C PRO A 104 -18.62 16.82 17.58
N ALA A 105 -18.77 15.75 18.36
CA ALA A 105 -19.47 15.67 19.64
C ALA A 105 -19.08 16.76 20.65
N MET A 106 -20.04 17.57 21.09
CA MET A 106 -19.91 18.44 22.25
C MET A 106 -20.01 17.60 23.53
N THR A 107 -18.93 17.56 24.31
CA THR A 107 -18.97 17.05 25.69
C THR A 107 -19.16 18.24 26.61
N VAL A 108 -20.32 18.33 27.27
CA VAL A 108 -20.63 19.43 28.21
C VAL A 108 -20.28 18.96 29.63
N SER A 109 -19.34 19.63 30.28
CA SER A 109 -19.04 19.45 31.71
C SER A 109 -19.50 20.67 32.50
N ALA A 110 -20.34 20.49 33.53
CA ALA A 110 -20.73 21.54 34.46
C ALA A 110 -20.08 21.30 35.83
N ARG A 111 -19.50 22.34 36.44
CA ARG A 111 -18.96 22.30 37.81
C ARG A 111 -19.64 23.38 38.66
N GLY A 112 -20.16 22.99 39.83
CA GLY A 112 -20.71 23.88 40.83
C GLY A 112 -19.69 24.22 41.93
N TYR A 113 -19.77 25.43 42.47
CA TYR A 113 -18.90 25.92 43.54
C TYR A 113 -19.77 26.46 44.68
N GLY A 114 -19.53 26.00 45.92
CA GLY A 114 -20.14 26.54 47.13
C GLY A 114 -19.08 27.11 48.06
N SER A 115 -19.40 28.18 48.76
CA SER A 115 -18.57 28.79 49.82
C SER A 115 -19.41 28.95 51.09
N ILE A 116 -18.74 28.91 52.24
CA ILE A 116 -19.39 29.08 53.55
C ILE A 116 -19.28 30.54 53.94
N GLY A 117 -20.43 31.22 54.12
CA GLY A 117 -20.50 32.62 54.55
C GLY A 117 -20.69 32.73 56.06
N ALA A 118 -20.09 33.74 56.68
CA ALA A 118 -20.12 33.92 58.14
C ALA A 118 -21.46 34.46 58.72
N GLY A 119 -22.51 34.66 57.91
CA GLY A 119 -23.82 35.16 58.37
C GLY A 119 -23.91 36.68 58.53
N ALA A 120 -25.06 37.20 59.01
CA ALA A 120 -25.29 38.62 59.24
C ALA A 120 -24.84 39.01 60.67
N ASN A 121 -23.78 39.83 60.78
CA ASN A 121 -23.06 40.19 62.03
C ASN A 121 -22.29 39.04 62.73
N PRO A 122 -21.30 38.42 62.06
CA PRO A 122 -20.43 37.45 62.71
C PRO A 122 -19.46 38.10 63.70
N THR A 123 -19.22 37.39 64.81
CA THR A 123 -18.05 37.64 65.67
C THR A 123 -16.75 37.39 64.89
N ILE A 124 -15.63 37.98 65.33
CA ILE A 124 -14.33 37.80 64.66
C ILE A 124 -13.99 36.30 64.54
N ASP A 125 -14.22 35.52 65.59
CA ASP A 125 -13.95 34.08 65.60
C ASP A 125 -14.77 33.33 64.53
N ALA A 126 -16.04 33.67 64.35
CA ALA A 126 -16.88 33.07 63.31
C ALA A 126 -16.39 33.38 61.88
N ARG A 127 -15.76 34.55 61.68
CA ARG A 127 -15.13 34.91 60.38
C ARG A 127 -13.85 34.12 60.15
N VAL A 128 -13.03 33.92 61.18
CA VAL A 128 -11.79 33.13 61.09
C VAL A 128 -12.13 31.68 60.79
N GLN A 129 -13.10 31.10 61.50
CA GLN A 129 -13.53 29.73 61.26
C GLN A 129 -14.08 29.52 59.84
N ALA A 130 -14.92 30.44 59.34
CA ALA A 130 -15.41 30.38 57.96
C ALA A 130 -14.26 30.51 56.93
N LEU A 131 -13.23 31.31 57.21
CA LEU A 131 -12.04 31.41 56.35
C LEU A 131 -11.22 30.12 56.34
N GLU A 132 -11.01 29.50 57.50
CA GLU A 132 -10.29 28.23 57.63
C GLU A 132 -11.02 27.10 56.88
N GLU A 133 -12.34 27.02 57.00
CA GLU A 133 -13.15 26.06 56.27
C GLU A 133 -13.10 26.29 54.76
N ASN A 134 -13.22 27.54 54.31
CA ASN A 134 -13.09 27.87 52.89
C ASN A 134 -11.67 27.57 52.36
N LEU A 135 -10.62 27.81 53.15
CA LEU A 135 -9.25 27.48 52.76
C LEU A 135 -9.07 25.96 52.59
N LYS A 136 -9.64 25.17 53.49
CA LYS A 136 -9.66 23.70 53.38
C LYS A 136 -10.39 23.25 52.11
N LEU A 137 -11.58 23.81 51.83
CA LEU A 137 -12.34 23.52 50.61
C LEU A 137 -11.57 23.88 49.33
N VAL A 138 -10.82 24.98 49.34
CA VAL A 138 -9.96 25.38 48.22
C VAL A 138 -8.82 24.38 48.05
N ASN A 139 -8.14 23.99 49.12
CA ASN A 139 -7.03 23.04 49.05
C ASN A 139 -7.47 21.65 48.56
N ASP A 140 -8.62 21.18 49.04
CA ASP A 140 -9.24 19.93 48.60
C ASP A 140 -9.59 20.01 47.10
N ARG A 141 -10.16 21.14 46.65
CA ARG A 141 -10.46 21.37 45.23
C ARG A 141 -9.20 21.42 44.36
N VAL A 142 -8.15 22.11 44.80
CA VAL A 142 -6.89 22.18 44.06
C VAL A 142 -6.31 20.77 43.90
N SER A 143 -6.30 20.00 44.99
CA SER A 143 -5.85 18.60 44.98
C SER A 143 -6.68 17.73 44.04
N GLN A 144 -8.01 17.88 44.04
CA GLN A 144 -8.90 17.16 43.13
C GLN A 144 -8.64 17.54 41.67
N ILE A 145 -8.53 18.84 41.37
CA ILE A 145 -8.27 19.32 40.01
C ILE A 145 -6.92 18.81 39.50
N GLN A 146 -5.89 18.81 40.36
CA GLN A 146 -4.57 18.28 40.00
C GLN A 146 -4.65 16.79 39.67
N ASN A 147 -5.35 16.00 40.49
CA ASN A 147 -5.54 14.57 40.23
C ASN A 147 -6.32 14.31 38.93
N GLU A 148 -7.38 15.07 38.66
CA GLU A 148 -8.15 14.97 37.41
C GLU A 148 -7.28 15.34 36.20
N MET A 149 -6.47 16.39 36.32
CA MET A 149 -5.58 16.85 35.26
C MET A 149 -4.48 15.82 34.97
N ASP A 150 -3.88 15.24 36.00
CA ASP A 150 -2.88 14.17 35.88
C ASP A 150 -3.48 12.91 35.22
N GLN A 151 -4.72 12.56 35.56
CA GLN A 151 -5.43 11.44 34.95
C GLN A 151 -5.71 11.70 33.46
N GLU A 152 -6.22 12.88 33.12
CA GLU A 152 -6.48 13.23 31.72
C GLU A 152 -5.18 13.33 30.92
N PHE A 153 -4.11 13.87 31.49
CA PHE A 153 -2.79 13.90 30.84
C PHE A 153 -2.26 12.49 30.57
N ARG A 154 -2.40 11.55 31.53
CA ARG A 154 -2.05 10.15 31.33
C ARG A 154 -2.90 9.50 30.24
N LYS A 155 -4.21 9.75 30.20
CA LYS A 155 -5.10 9.23 29.15
C LYS A 155 -4.69 9.75 27.77
N GLN A 156 -4.47 11.05 27.63
CA GLN A 156 -4.03 11.66 26.37
C GLN A 156 -2.65 11.16 25.94
N SER A 157 -1.70 11.05 26.86
CA SER A 157 -0.37 10.49 26.58
C SER A 157 -0.45 9.04 26.09
N ASN A 158 -1.30 8.22 26.71
CA ASN A 158 -1.51 6.84 26.26
C ASN A 158 -2.19 6.77 24.89
N ALA A 159 -3.19 7.62 24.64
CA ALA A 159 -3.85 7.70 23.33
C ALA A 159 -2.86 8.10 22.22
N LEU A 160 -2.00 9.10 22.48
CA LEU A 160 -0.95 9.52 21.55
C LEU A 160 0.07 8.41 21.28
N LYS A 161 0.51 7.69 22.32
CA LYS A 161 1.41 6.53 22.14
C LYS A 161 0.77 5.43 21.29
N GLN A 162 -0.51 5.16 21.51
CA GLN A 162 -1.25 4.19 20.72
C GLN A 162 -1.40 4.62 19.27
N GLU A 163 -1.73 5.89 19.01
CA GLU A 163 -1.78 6.45 17.67
C GLU A 163 -0.42 6.38 16.97
N GLN A 164 0.66 6.74 17.68
CA GLN A 164 2.02 6.67 17.16
C GLN A 164 2.41 5.23 16.78
N GLN A 165 2.03 4.25 17.60
CA GLN A 165 2.28 2.84 17.31
C GLN A 165 1.50 2.38 16.07
N VAL A 166 0.19 2.66 16.02
CA VAL A 166 -0.66 2.32 14.88
C VAL A 166 -0.13 2.95 13.60
N ARG A 167 0.26 4.23 13.65
CA ARG A 167 0.83 4.94 12.51
C ARG A 167 2.17 4.35 12.07
N SER A 168 3.03 3.98 13.02
CA SER A 168 4.30 3.31 12.72
C SER A 168 4.06 1.96 12.03
N ASP A 169 3.09 1.18 12.50
CA ASP A 169 2.75 -0.13 11.93
C ASP A 169 2.14 0.02 10.51
N GLU A 170 1.28 1.03 10.31
CA GLU A 170 0.73 1.38 9.00
C GLU A 170 1.82 1.87 8.03
N ASP A 171 2.74 2.73 8.47
CA ASP A 171 3.86 3.22 7.66
C ASP A 171 4.78 2.08 7.23
N GLN A 172 5.06 1.12 8.13
CA GLN A 172 5.82 -0.09 7.77
C GLN A 172 5.09 -0.94 6.74
N HIS A 173 3.78 -1.12 6.89
CA HIS A 173 2.96 -1.86 5.93
C HIS A 173 2.90 -1.16 4.56
N ILE A 174 2.79 0.17 4.54
CA ILE A 174 2.84 0.98 3.30
C ILE A 174 4.20 0.82 2.63
N ARG A 175 5.31 0.93 3.36
CA ARG A 175 6.67 0.73 2.83
C ARG A 175 6.84 -0.66 2.23
N ALA A 176 6.44 -1.70 2.96
CA ALA A 176 6.51 -3.07 2.45
C ALA A 176 5.66 -3.26 1.19
N LYS A 177 4.49 -2.63 1.12
CA LYS A 177 3.64 -2.65 -0.07
C LYS A 177 4.31 -1.93 -1.24
N ILE A 178 4.91 -0.76 -1.03
CA ILE A 178 5.67 -0.02 -2.05
C ILE A 178 6.82 -0.88 -2.57
N GLU A 179 7.64 -1.43 -1.68
CA GLU A 179 8.77 -2.29 -2.03
C GLU A 179 8.33 -3.52 -2.85
N SER A 180 7.26 -4.20 -2.42
CA SER A 180 6.70 -5.34 -3.17
C SER A 180 6.15 -4.94 -4.55
N THR A 181 5.59 -3.74 -4.68
CA THR A 181 5.02 -3.25 -5.94
C THR A 181 6.13 -2.80 -6.91
N GLU A 182 7.18 -2.16 -6.39
CA GLU A 182 8.34 -1.73 -7.17
C GLU A 182 9.15 -2.94 -7.69
N THR A 183 9.36 -3.94 -6.83
CA THR A 183 10.15 -5.14 -7.18
C THR A 183 9.35 -6.17 -7.99
N GLY A 184 8.07 -6.37 -7.69
CA GLY A 184 7.24 -7.41 -8.31
C GLY A 184 7.03 -7.21 -9.82
N GLY A 185 6.91 -5.96 -10.27
CA GLY A 185 6.76 -5.64 -11.69
C GLY A 185 8.07 -5.64 -12.49
N LEU A 186 9.19 -5.30 -11.83
CA LEU A 186 10.47 -5.11 -12.49
C LEU A 186 11.02 -6.41 -13.08
N HIS A 187 10.94 -7.52 -12.33
CA HIS A 187 11.45 -8.82 -12.80
C HIS A 187 10.67 -9.35 -14.00
N ILE A 188 9.34 -9.20 -14.02
CA ILE A 188 8.49 -9.65 -15.13
C ILE A 188 8.75 -8.80 -16.38
N SER A 189 8.89 -7.49 -16.21
CA SER A 189 9.18 -6.56 -17.30
C SER A 189 10.58 -6.81 -17.90
N ALA A 190 11.60 -7.00 -17.06
CA ALA A 190 12.96 -7.33 -17.49
C ALA A 190 13.02 -8.65 -18.28
N MET A 191 12.29 -9.68 -17.83
CA MET A 191 12.23 -10.97 -18.53
C MET A 191 11.52 -10.84 -19.89
N GLY A 192 10.42 -10.08 -19.97
CA GLY A 192 9.75 -9.79 -21.23
C GLY A 192 10.62 -8.99 -22.21
N ALA A 193 11.41 -8.04 -21.71
CA ALA A 193 12.39 -7.31 -22.51
C ALA A 193 13.50 -8.22 -23.04
N LEU A 194 13.96 -9.19 -22.24
CA LEU A 194 14.92 -10.21 -22.68
C LEU A 194 14.33 -11.08 -23.80
N TRP A 195 13.07 -11.53 -23.68
CA TRP A 195 12.37 -12.28 -24.75
C TRP A 195 12.31 -11.50 -26.05
N LEU A 196 12.00 -10.21 -25.96
CA LEU A 196 11.97 -9.32 -27.11
C LEU A 196 13.35 -9.19 -27.76
N ALA A 197 14.39 -8.95 -26.97
CA ALA A 197 15.74 -8.79 -27.48
C ALA A 197 16.21 -10.05 -28.24
N VAL A 198 16.03 -11.23 -27.64
CA VAL A 198 16.39 -12.51 -28.28
C VAL A 198 15.56 -12.75 -29.55
N GLY A 199 14.25 -12.52 -29.49
CA GLY A 199 13.37 -12.69 -30.64
C GLY A 199 13.68 -11.73 -31.79
N VAL A 200 14.07 -10.48 -31.49
CA VAL A 200 14.53 -9.50 -32.48
C VAL A 200 15.82 -9.95 -33.16
N ILE A 201 16.81 -10.41 -32.40
CA ILE A 201 18.08 -10.90 -32.95
C ILE A 201 17.84 -12.09 -33.89
N MET A 202 17.03 -13.07 -33.46
CA MET A 202 16.73 -14.26 -34.27
C MET A 202 15.95 -13.94 -35.55
N SER A 203 15.09 -12.92 -35.53
CA SER A 203 14.29 -12.51 -36.69
C SER A 203 15.05 -11.57 -37.64
N ALA A 204 16.01 -10.79 -37.13
CA ALA A 204 16.74 -9.79 -37.89
C ALA A 204 17.89 -10.37 -38.73
N ILE A 205 18.52 -11.47 -38.26
CA ILE A 205 19.69 -12.05 -38.95
C ILE A 205 19.56 -13.58 -39.12
N PRO A 206 18.49 -14.07 -39.77
CA PRO A 206 18.27 -15.51 -39.90
C PRO A 206 19.29 -16.18 -40.85
N SER A 207 19.81 -15.45 -41.84
CA SER A 207 20.75 -15.97 -42.85
C SER A 207 22.15 -16.26 -42.30
N GLU A 208 22.68 -15.37 -41.44
CA GLU A 208 23.98 -15.58 -40.78
C GLU A 208 23.90 -16.70 -39.73
N LEU A 209 22.79 -16.74 -38.98
CA LEU A 209 22.54 -17.80 -37.98
C LEU A 209 22.41 -19.17 -38.63
N ALA A 210 21.69 -19.28 -39.75
CA ALA A 210 21.56 -20.53 -40.49
C ALA A 210 22.90 -21.02 -41.07
N MET A 211 23.83 -20.12 -41.37
CA MET A 211 25.17 -20.48 -41.86
C MET A 211 26.09 -20.97 -40.74
N TRP A 212 25.99 -20.37 -39.54
CA TRP A 212 26.76 -20.77 -38.35
C TRP A 212 26.30 -22.08 -37.71
N LEU A 213 25.02 -22.44 -37.86
CA LEU A 213 24.43 -23.65 -37.25
C LEU A 213 24.57 -24.91 -38.11
N LYS A 214 25.11 -24.78 -39.32
CA LYS A 214 25.26 -25.84 -40.30
C LYS A 214 26.64 -26.48 -40.20
#